data_AF-A0A3M8Q0D0-F1
#
_entry.id   AF-A0A3M8Q0D0-F1
#
_cell.length_a   1.000
_cell.length_b   1.000
_cell.length_c   1.000
_cell.angle_alpha   90.00
_cell.angle_beta   90.00
_cell.angle_gamma   90.00
#
_symmetry.space_group_name_H-M   'P 1'
#
loop_
_entity.id
_entity.type
_entity.pdbx_description
1 polymer ?
#
loop_
_entity_poly.entity_id
_entity_poly.type
_entity_poly.pdbx_seq_one_letter_code
_entity_poly.pdbx_strand_id
1 'polypeptide(L)'
;MSDTYSTEVQKLEKLRTAWLPAVAFLFGEPATGATFNGFVVRDDIAKPVAVFQQAEAPYHYHIHIPLRSFSNDVMLLADVIQEMTKGLYPVGYDNAKSNALCEGVAVFGSVTAIKQVFGEEAVDSYLNGLREQAFAYYDAFSYTSVLLAEDPQAIKKLRQIQPLLYKVERKNFDEAGVEIDRKIKDILLLNFRA
;
A
#
# COMPACT_ATOMS: atom_id res chain seq x y z
N MET A 1 -22.62 0.28 -20.96
CA MET A 1 -21.42 0.79 -20.25
C MET A 1 -21.66 0.89 -18.74
N SER A 2 -22.81 1.37 -18.24
CA SER A 2 -23.10 1.39 -16.78
C SER A 2 -22.99 0.04 -16.08
N ASP A 3 -23.45 -1.03 -16.74
CA ASP A 3 -23.59 -2.35 -16.10
C ASP A 3 -22.23 -3.05 -15.91
N THR A 4 -21.28 -2.81 -16.82
CA THR A 4 -19.90 -3.31 -16.71
C THR A 4 -19.16 -2.64 -15.57
N TYR A 5 -19.24 -1.30 -15.47
CA TYR A 5 -18.65 -0.54 -14.37
C TYR A 5 -19.25 -0.94 -13.01
N SER A 6 -20.56 -1.21 -12.96
CA SER A 6 -21.20 -1.74 -11.75
C SER A 6 -20.65 -3.11 -11.37
N THR A 7 -20.35 -3.99 -12.33
CA THR A 7 -19.83 -5.34 -12.06
C THR A 7 -18.38 -5.29 -11.56
N GLU A 8 -17.55 -4.46 -12.18
CA GLU A 8 -16.15 -4.27 -11.80
C GLU A 8 -16.01 -3.67 -10.40
N VAL A 9 -16.79 -2.62 -10.09
CA VAL A 9 -16.83 -2.03 -8.76
C VAL A 9 -17.29 -3.05 -7.72
N GLN A 10 -18.30 -3.88 -8.01
CA GLN A 10 -18.70 -4.97 -7.12
C GLN A 10 -17.58 -6.00 -6.88
N LYS A 11 -16.78 -6.33 -7.91
CA LYS A 11 -15.60 -7.21 -7.76
C LYS A 11 -14.57 -6.57 -6.81
N LEU A 12 -14.30 -5.28 -6.97
CA LEU A 12 -13.39 -4.53 -6.10
C LEU A 12 -13.87 -4.48 -4.64
N GLU A 13 -15.16 -4.21 -4.41
CA GLU A 13 -15.73 -4.19 -3.06
C GLU A 13 -15.68 -5.55 -2.37
N LYS A 14 -15.88 -6.65 -3.13
CA LYS A 14 -15.70 -8.02 -2.62
C LYS A 14 -14.25 -8.28 -2.21
N LEU A 15 -13.28 -7.91 -3.05
CA LEU A 15 -11.86 -8.03 -2.71
C LEU A 15 -11.52 -7.22 -1.47
N ARG A 16 -11.94 -5.96 -1.42
CA ARG A 16 -11.71 -5.08 -0.27
C ARG A 16 -12.28 -5.68 1.01
N THR A 17 -13.53 -6.11 0.99
CA THR A 17 -14.21 -6.69 2.17
C THR A 17 -13.49 -7.94 2.66
N ALA A 18 -13.03 -8.80 1.76
CA ALA A 18 -12.30 -10.02 2.12
C ALA A 18 -10.92 -9.73 2.74
N TRP A 19 -10.22 -8.70 2.25
CA TRP A 19 -8.83 -8.44 2.63
C TRP A 19 -8.64 -7.38 3.72
N LEU A 20 -9.64 -6.54 3.98
CA LEU A 20 -9.53 -5.47 4.96
C LEU A 20 -9.12 -5.98 6.35
N PRO A 21 -9.67 -7.09 6.89
CA PRO A 21 -9.23 -7.61 8.17
C PRO A 21 -7.75 -8.04 8.18
N ALA A 22 -7.27 -8.66 7.09
CA ALA A 22 -5.88 -9.10 6.99
C ALA A 22 -4.91 -7.90 6.87
N VAL A 23 -5.27 -6.89 6.09
CA VAL A 23 -4.49 -5.65 5.94
C VAL A 23 -4.38 -4.90 7.27
N ALA A 24 -5.49 -4.74 7.99
CA ALA A 24 -5.51 -4.14 9.33
C ALA A 24 -4.74 -5.01 10.35
N PHE A 25 -4.88 -6.34 10.28
CA PHE A 25 -4.13 -7.25 11.14
C PHE A 25 -2.62 -7.17 10.91
N LEU A 26 -2.15 -6.98 9.67
CA LEU A 26 -0.72 -6.90 9.38
C LEU A 26 -0.11 -5.57 9.80
N PHE A 27 -0.79 -4.46 9.49
CA PHE A 27 -0.17 -3.14 9.58
C PHE A 27 -0.80 -2.22 10.61
N GLY A 28 -1.87 -2.64 11.29
CA GLY A 28 -2.62 -1.87 12.28
C GLY A 28 -3.85 -1.17 11.68
N GLU A 29 -4.74 -0.71 12.56
CA GLU A 29 -5.99 -0.03 12.18
C GLU A 29 -5.74 1.24 11.35
N PRO A 30 -6.70 1.69 10.52
CA PRO A 30 -6.58 2.94 9.79
C PRO A 30 -6.30 4.14 10.72
N ALA A 31 -5.47 5.08 10.27
CA ALA A 31 -5.21 6.32 10.98
C ALA A 31 -6.52 7.11 11.17
N THR A 32 -6.63 7.84 12.29
CA THR A 32 -7.85 8.60 12.62
C THR A 32 -8.25 9.54 11.47
N GLY A 33 -9.51 9.46 11.06
CA GLY A 33 -10.07 10.27 9.97
C GLY A 33 -9.84 9.71 8.56
N ALA A 34 -9.07 8.63 8.41
CA ALA A 34 -8.94 7.94 7.12
C ALA A 34 -10.26 7.28 6.73
N THR A 35 -10.87 7.77 5.65
CA THR A 35 -12.19 7.32 5.20
C THR A 35 -12.14 6.95 3.73
N PHE A 36 -12.51 5.71 3.43
CA PHE A 36 -12.66 5.22 2.07
C PHE A 36 -14.08 5.46 1.56
N ASN A 37 -14.20 6.15 0.43
CA ASN A 37 -15.47 6.55 -0.17
C ASN A 37 -15.89 5.68 -1.37
N GLY A 38 -15.14 4.63 -1.71
CA GLY A 38 -15.47 3.71 -2.80
C GLY A 38 -14.45 3.69 -3.93
N PHE A 39 -14.64 2.74 -4.84
CA PHE A 39 -13.84 2.58 -6.05
C PHE A 39 -14.41 3.34 -7.24
N VAL A 40 -13.53 3.76 -8.14
CA VAL A 40 -13.87 4.28 -9.47
C VAL A 40 -13.01 3.54 -10.49
N VAL A 41 -13.62 2.92 -11.50
CA VAL A 41 -12.86 2.28 -12.58
C VAL A 41 -12.65 3.27 -13.72
N ARG A 42 -11.43 3.33 -14.23
CA ARG A 42 -10.97 4.32 -15.21
C ARG A 42 -10.18 3.64 -16.32
N ASP A 43 -10.41 4.00 -17.58
CA ASP A 43 -9.64 3.49 -18.73
C ASP A 43 -8.46 4.40 -19.11
N ASP A 44 -8.43 5.63 -18.58
CA ASP A 44 -7.46 6.68 -18.89
C ASP A 44 -6.26 6.76 -17.92
N ILE A 45 -6.18 5.85 -16.95
CA ILE A 45 -5.05 5.76 -16.01
C ILE A 45 -4.25 4.49 -16.24
N ALA A 46 -2.94 4.56 -15.99
CA ALA A 46 -2.06 3.40 -16.10
C ALA A 46 -1.96 2.60 -14.80
N LYS A 47 -2.02 3.27 -13.64
CA LYS A 47 -1.83 2.65 -12.33
C LYS A 47 -2.94 3.07 -11.37
N PRO A 48 -3.22 2.26 -10.34
CA PRO A 48 -4.18 2.66 -9.32
C PRO A 48 -3.71 3.93 -8.60
N VAL A 49 -4.66 4.74 -8.15
CA VAL A 49 -4.36 6.00 -7.44
C VAL A 49 -5.46 6.35 -6.44
N ALA A 50 -5.08 6.66 -5.22
CA ALA A 50 -5.97 7.29 -4.25
C ALA A 50 -6.17 8.78 -4.59
N VAL A 51 -7.43 9.23 -4.64
CA VAL A 51 -7.81 10.60 -4.98
C VAL A 51 -8.47 11.27 -3.79
N PHE A 52 -7.87 12.38 -3.33
CA PHE A 52 -8.33 13.21 -2.21
C PHE A 52 -8.89 14.52 -2.76
N GLN A 53 -10.12 14.87 -2.41
CA GLN A 53 -10.84 16.00 -3.06
C GLN A 53 -11.24 17.12 -2.10
N GLN A 54 -11.17 16.90 -0.79
CA GLN A 54 -11.74 17.79 0.21
C GLN A 54 -10.67 18.22 1.22
N ALA A 55 -10.34 19.52 1.25
CA ALA A 55 -9.38 20.05 2.22
C ALA A 55 -9.86 19.92 3.68
N GLU A 56 -11.17 20.08 3.91
CA GLU A 56 -11.83 19.95 5.22
C GLU A 56 -11.87 18.48 5.72
N ALA A 57 -11.70 17.52 4.81
CA ALA A 57 -11.68 16.09 5.09
C ALA A 57 -10.48 15.45 4.37
N PRO A 58 -9.24 15.82 4.76
CA PRO A 58 -8.05 15.62 3.94
C PRO A 58 -7.71 14.14 3.73
N TYR A 59 -8.23 13.25 4.57
CA TYR A 59 -8.00 11.80 4.50
C TYR A 59 -9.21 11.02 3.99
N HIS A 60 -10.18 11.70 3.36
CA HIS A 60 -11.27 11.06 2.65
C HIS A 60 -10.86 10.83 1.19
N TYR A 61 -10.98 9.60 0.71
CA TYR A 61 -10.46 9.23 -0.60
C TYR A 61 -11.33 8.22 -1.35
N HIS A 62 -11.27 8.33 -2.68
CA HIS A 62 -11.64 7.25 -3.59
C HIS A 62 -10.37 6.55 -4.06
N ILE A 63 -10.49 5.29 -4.46
CA ILE A 63 -9.42 4.61 -5.18
C ILE A 63 -9.84 4.48 -6.64
N HIS A 64 -9.08 5.10 -7.53
CA HIS A 64 -9.24 4.89 -8.96
C HIS A 64 -8.43 3.64 -9.35
N ILE A 65 -9.08 2.67 -10.00
CA ILE A 65 -8.43 1.44 -10.50
C ILE A 65 -8.48 1.44 -12.03
N PRO A 66 -7.36 1.14 -12.71
CA PRO A 66 -7.37 1.09 -14.15
C PRO A 66 -8.15 -0.12 -14.68
N LEU A 67 -8.91 0.07 -15.76
CA LEU A 67 -9.70 -0.99 -16.40
C LEU A 67 -8.83 -2.19 -16.81
N ARG A 68 -7.57 -1.94 -17.20
CA ARG A 68 -6.62 -3.00 -17.57
C ARG A 68 -6.26 -3.93 -16.40
N SER A 69 -6.40 -3.51 -15.14
CA SER A 69 -6.12 -4.39 -14.00
C SER A 69 -7.03 -5.62 -14.00
N PHE A 70 -8.23 -5.52 -14.57
CA PHE A 70 -9.19 -6.61 -14.62
C PHE A 70 -8.83 -7.72 -15.62
N SER A 71 -7.83 -7.54 -16.48
CA SER A 71 -7.38 -8.59 -17.41
C SER A 71 -6.38 -9.56 -16.78
N ASN A 72 -5.92 -9.31 -15.55
CA ASN A 72 -4.97 -10.17 -14.84
C ASN A 72 -5.31 -10.15 -13.33
N ASP A 73 -5.82 -11.26 -12.80
CA ASP A 73 -6.27 -11.33 -11.41
C ASP A 73 -5.14 -11.14 -10.39
N VAL A 74 -3.89 -11.49 -10.72
CA VAL A 74 -2.73 -11.24 -9.85
C VAL A 74 -2.47 -9.73 -9.76
N MET A 75 -2.50 -9.02 -10.90
CA MET A 75 -2.33 -7.56 -10.91
C MET A 75 -3.50 -6.85 -10.24
N LEU A 76 -4.73 -7.31 -10.46
CA LEU A 76 -5.92 -6.77 -9.80
C LEU A 76 -5.81 -6.88 -8.29
N LEU A 77 -5.42 -8.06 -7.78
CA LEU A 77 -5.23 -8.26 -6.35
C LEU A 77 -4.12 -7.35 -5.82
N ALA A 78 -2.98 -7.29 -6.51
CA ALA A 78 -1.86 -6.42 -6.12
C ALA A 78 -2.31 -4.96 -6.02
N ASP A 79 -2.91 -4.41 -7.08
CA ASP A 79 -3.36 -3.01 -7.15
C ASP A 79 -4.32 -2.67 -6.00
N VAL A 80 -5.28 -3.55 -5.73
CA VAL A 80 -6.25 -3.35 -4.65
C VAL A 80 -5.56 -3.38 -3.28
N ILE A 81 -4.68 -4.34 -3.04
CA ILE A 81 -4.01 -4.49 -1.74
C ILE A 81 -3.03 -3.35 -1.48
N GLN A 82 -2.27 -2.90 -2.49
CA GLN A 82 -1.39 -1.74 -2.36
C GLN A 82 -2.16 -0.50 -1.91
N GLU A 83 -3.25 -0.16 -2.61
CA GLU A 83 -4.04 1.02 -2.27
C GLU A 83 -4.80 0.88 -0.95
N MET A 84 -5.31 -0.32 -0.62
CA MET A 84 -5.90 -0.57 0.69
C MET A 84 -4.90 -0.37 1.82
N THR A 85 -3.65 -0.82 1.61
CA THR A 85 -2.57 -0.70 2.60
C THR A 85 -2.19 0.76 2.79
N LYS A 86 -2.02 1.53 1.71
CA LYS A 86 -1.80 2.99 1.77
C LYS A 86 -2.99 3.73 2.37
N GLY A 87 -4.20 3.20 2.18
CA GLY A 87 -5.44 3.70 2.77
C GLY A 87 -5.48 3.63 4.30
N LEU A 88 -4.60 2.84 4.94
CA LEU A 88 -4.42 2.86 6.39
C LEU A 88 -3.69 4.13 6.88
N TYR A 89 -2.86 4.75 6.04
CA TYR A 89 -2.04 5.91 6.37
C TYR A 89 -2.01 6.92 5.21
N PRO A 90 -3.17 7.47 4.80
CA PRO A 90 -3.29 8.28 3.60
C PRO A 90 -2.39 9.53 3.62
N VAL A 91 -1.76 9.86 2.48
CA VAL A 91 -0.95 11.08 2.31
C VAL A 91 -1.78 12.36 2.35
N GLY A 92 -3.07 12.25 2.02
CA GLY A 92 -4.07 13.30 2.17
C GLY A 92 -4.13 14.32 1.03
N TYR A 93 -5.06 15.27 1.14
CA TYR A 93 -5.38 16.29 0.13
C TYR A 93 -4.17 17.08 -0.40
N ASP A 94 -3.23 17.42 0.46
CA ASP A 94 -2.01 18.16 0.07
C ASP A 94 -1.03 17.31 -0.77
N ASN A 95 -1.37 16.05 -1.03
CA ASN A 95 -0.60 15.10 -1.81
C ASN A 95 0.87 15.04 -1.36
N ALA A 96 1.06 14.92 -0.05
CA ALA A 96 2.38 14.78 0.54
C ALA A 96 3.14 13.62 -0.11
N LYS A 97 4.45 13.76 -0.25
CA LYS A 97 5.29 12.71 -0.84
C LYS A 97 5.32 11.51 0.10
N SER A 98 5.07 10.32 -0.45
CA SER A 98 5.37 9.07 0.23
C SER A 98 6.89 8.88 0.36
N ASN A 99 7.29 8.10 1.35
CA ASN A 99 8.66 7.61 1.52
C ASN A 99 8.76 6.13 1.11
N ALA A 100 9.98 5.62 1.01
CA ALA A 100 10.22 4.23 0.64
C ALA A 100 9.53 3.23 1.60
N LEU A 101 9.41 3.57 2.89
CA LEU A 101 8.66 2.77 3.86
C LEU A 101 7.19 2.62 3.47
N CYS A 102 6.51 3.69 3.05
CA CYS A 102 5.10 3.64 2.64
C CYS A 102 4.88 2.69 1.46
N GLU A 103 5.66 2.88 0.40
CA GLU A 103 5.50 2.07 -0.82
C GLU A 103 5.94 0.63 -0.59
N GLY A 104 7.04 0.42 0.14
CA GLY A 104 7.53 -0.91 0.47
C GLY A 104 6.55 -1.73 1.32
N VAL A 105 5.86 -1.10 2.28
CA VAL A 105 4.80 -1.75 3.07
C VAL A 105 3.61 -2.13 2.20
N ALA A 106 3.21 -1.26 1.27
CA ALA A 106 2.13 -1.54 0.32
C ALA A 106 2.46 -2.73 -0.61
N VAL A 107 3.69 -2.78 -1.14
CA VAL A 107 4.16 -3.92 -1.94
C VAL A 107 4.26 -5.19 -1.10
N PHE A 108 4.75 -5.11 0.15
CA PHE A 108 4.82 -6.26 1.05
C PHE A 108 3.43 -6.86 1.33
N GLY A 109 2.42 -6.01 1.58
CA GLY A 109 1.04 -6.45 1.72
C GLY A 109 0.54 -7.20 0.48
N SER A 110 0.89 -6.70 -0.70
CA SER A 110 0.48 -7.29 -1.98
C SER A 110 1.17 -8.63 -2.23
N VAL A 111 2.48 -8.72 -1.97
CA VAL A 111 3.23 -9.99 -2.03
C VAL A 111 2.62 -11.03 -1.09
N THR A 112 2.27 -10.62 0.13
CA THR A 112 1.62 -11.50 1.11
C THR A 112 0.28 -12.01 0.59
N ALA A 113 -0.53 -11.14 -0.01
CA ALA A 113 -1.83 -11.52 -0.57
C ALA A 113 -1.69 -12.43 -1.80
N ILE A 114 -0.77 -12.11 -2.71
CA ILE A 114 -0.48 -12.92 -3.91
C ILE A 114 -0.05 -14.32 -3.49
N LYS A 115 0.91 -14.43 -2.57
CA LYS A 115 1.38 -15.70 -2.04
C LYS A 115 0.25 -16.57 -1.52
N GLN A 116 -0.67 -15.97 -0.76
CA GLN A 116 -1.80 -16.66 -0.16
C GLN A 116 -2.83 -17.18 -1.18
N VAL A 117 -3.05 -16.46 -2.29
CA VAL A 117 -4.09 -16.79 -3.27
C VAL A 117 -3.57 -17.58 -4.47
N PHE A 118 -2.38 -17.21 -4.95
CA PHE A 118 -1.82 -17.68 -6.22
C PHE A 118 -0.52 -18.49 -6.04
N GLY A 119 0.04 -18.55 -4.84
CA GLY A 119 1.25 -19.32 -4.53
C GLY A 119 2.57 -18.59 -4.85
N GLU A 120 3.69 -19.26 -4.55
CA GLU A 120 5.04 -18.68 -4.65
C GLU A 120 5.44 -18.34 -6.10
N GLU A 121 5.06 -19.17 -7.08
CA GLU A 121 5.41 -18.92 -8.50
C GLU A 121 4.85 -17.58 -8.99
N ALA A 122 3.65 -17.21 -8.53
CA ALA A 122 3.05 -15.92 -8.85
C ALA A 122 3.77 -14.75 -8.17
N VAL A 123 4.30 -14.96 -6.96
CA VAL A 123 5.14 -13.98 -6.25
C VAL A 123 6.44 -13.75 -7.02
N ASP A 124 7.12 -14.81 -7.45
CA ASP A 124 8.35 -14.70 -8.22
C ASP A 124 8.14 -13.93 -9.53
N SER A 125 7.06 -14.25 -10.25
CA SER A 125 6.69 -13.52 -11.47
C SER A 125 6.43 -12.04 -11.20
N TYR A 126 5.67 -11.73 -10.14
CA TYR A 126 5.36 -10.36 -9.75
C TYR A 126 6.62 -9.56 -9.36
N LEU A 127 7.48 -10.13 -8.52
CA LEU A 127 8.72 -9.48 -8.09
C LEU A 127 9.71 -9.31 -9.23
N ASN A 128 9.79 -10.26 -10.17
CA ASN A 128 10.60 -10.09 -11.38
C ASN A 128 10.07 -8.94 -12.24
N GLY A 129 8.74 -8.84 -12.43
CA GLY A 129 8.11 -7.72 -13.13
C GLY A 129 8.43 -6.37 -12.47
N LEU A 130 8.35 -6.28 -11.14
CA LEU A 130 8.76 -5.07 -10.41
C LEU A 130 10.24 -4.76 -10.60
N ARG A 131 11.12 -5.76 -10.49
CA ARG A 131 12.56 -5.56 -10.65
C ARG A 131 12.92 -5.02 -12.04
N GLU A 132 12.23 -5.47 -13.09
CA GLU A 132 12.50 -5.08 -14.47
C GLU A 132 11.85 -3.74 -14.86
N GLN A 133 10.64 -3.47 -14.41
CA GLN A 133 9.82 -2.36 -14.92
C GLN A 133 9.58 -1.25 -13.89
N ALA A 134 9.81 -1.52 -12.61
CA ALA A 134 9.44 -0.65 -11.50
C ALA A 134 10.44 -0.79 -10.32
N PHE A 135 11.74 -0.74 -10.62
CA PHE A 135 12.81 -1.12 -9.69
C PHE A 135 12.73 -0.40 -8.34
N ALA A 136 12.32 0.87 -8.30
CA ALA A 136 12.16 1.61 -7.05
C ALA A 136 11.17 0.93 -6.08
N TYR A 137 10.08 0.34 -6.58
CA TYR A 137 9.11 -0.40 -5.78
C TYR A 137 9.69 -1.73 -5.29
N TYR A 138 10.45 -2.43 -6.14
CA TYR A 138 11.17 -3.64 -5.74
C TYR A 138 12.17 -3.35 -4.62
N ASP A 139 12.97 -2.29 -4.75
CA ASP A 139 13.99 -1.90 -3.79
C ASP A 139 13.37 -1.50 -2.43
N ALA A 140 12.31 -0.68 -2.46
CA ALA A 140 11.54 -0.34 -1.26
C ALA A 140 10.94 -1.58 -0.56
N PHE A 141 10.41 -2.53 -1.34
CA PHE A 141 9.94 -3.81 -0.84
C PHE A 141 11.07 -4.62 -0.19
N SER A 142 12.25 -4.70 -0.81
CA SER A 142 13.39 -5.43 -0.28
C SER A 142 13.82 -4.90 1.09
N TYR A 143 13.97 -3.59 1.25
CA TYR A 143 14.32 -2.99 2.54
C TYR A 143 13.22 -3.16 3.59
N THR A 144 11.95 -3.05 3.20
CA THR A 144 10.82 -3.29 4.10
C THR A 144 10.75 -4.75 4.54
N SER A 145 11.10 -5.68 3.65
CA SER A 145 11.14 -7.11 3.97
C SER A 145 12.24 -7.43 4.99
N VAL A 146 13.41 -6.76 4.90
CA VAL A 146 14.45 -6.88 5.94
C VAL A 146 13.93 -6.35 7.28
N LEU A 147 13.28 -5.17 7.29
CA LEU A 147 12.68 -4.63 8.50
C LEU A 147 11.67 -5.59 9.15
N LEU A 148 10.78 -6.17 8.34
CA LEU A 148 9.75 -7.07 8.85
C LEU A 148 10.29 -8.46 9.20
N ALA A 149 11.45 -8.87 8.68
CA ALA A 149 12.14 -10.08 9.09
C ALA A 149 12.81 -9.91 10.46
N GLU A 150 13.38 -8.73 10.74
CA GLU A 150 13.98 -8.40 12.04
C GLU A 150 12.91 -8.13 13.11
N ASP A 151 11.86 -7.38 12.76
CA ASP A 151 10.73 -7.09 13.64
C ASP A 151 9.39 -7.17 12.88
N PRO A 152 8.68 -8.32 12.96
CA PRO A 152 7.40 -8.51 12.30
C PRO A 152 6.28 -7.55 12.75
N GLN A 153 6.45 -6.84 13.87
CA GLN A 153 5.49 -5.84 14.35
C GLN A 153 5.95 -4.40 14.10
N ALA A 154 7.09 -4.18 13.43
CA ALA A 154 7.69 -2.86 13.25
C ALA A 154 6.70 -1.81 12.74
N ILE A 155 5.93 -2.14 11.70
CA ILE A 155 4.98 -1.20 11.10
C ILE A 155 3.89 -0.79 12.09
N LYS A 156 3.36 -1.73 12.89
CA LYS A 156 2.37 -1.40 13.92
C LYS A 156 2.96 -0.54 15.01
N LYS A 157 4.16 -0.89 15.50
CA LYS A 157 4.86 -0.12 16.55
C LYS A 157 5.13 1.31 16.08
N LEU A 158 5.64 1.48 14.86
CA LEU A 158 5.86 2.80 14.26
C LEU A 158 4.55 3.59 14.16
N ARG A 159 3.46 2.96 13.74
CA ARG A 159 2.14 3.61 13.60
C ARG A 159 1.47 3.93 14.94
N GLN A 160 1.85 3.27 16.03
CA GLN A 160 1.42 3.67 17.38
C GLN A 160 2.05 5.00 17.81
N ILE A 161 3.29 5.27 17.38
CA ILE A 161 3.99 6.53 17.66
C ILE A 161 3.60 7.63 16.65
N GLN A 162 3.61 7.29 15.36
CA GLN A 162 3.30 8.17 14.24
C GLN A 162 2.34 7.46 13.27
N PRO A 163 1.01 7.69 13.37
CA PRO A 163 0.00 6.96 12.60
C PRO A 163 0.14 7.04 11.08
N LEU A 164 0.75 8.11 10.58
CA LEU A 164 0.96 8.38 9.16
C LEU A 164 2.39 8.01 8.76
N LEU A 165 2.57 6.88 8.07
CA LEU A 165 3.92 6.35 7.76
C LEU A 165 4.82 7.32 6.98
N TYR A 166 4.26 8.18 6.15
CA TYR A 166 5.04 9.16 5.39
C TYR A 166 5.64 10.26 6.27
N LYS A 167 5.15 10.40 7.52
CA LYS A 167 5.66 11.32 8.54
C LYS A 167 6.59 10.66 9.56
N VAL A 168 6.85 9.36 9.43
CA VAL A 168 7.78 8.66 10.32
C VAL A 168 9.17 9.27 10.16
N GLU A 169 9.83 9.54 11.27
CA GLU A 169 11.19 10.03 11.36
C GLU A 169 12.07 9.02 12.12
N ARG A 170 13.39 9.20 12.09
CA ARG A 170 14.34 8.33 12.80
C ARG A 170 13.99 8.16 14.28
N LYS A 171 13.63 9.26 14.95
CA LYS A 171 13.27 9.26 16.38
C LYS A 171 12.09 8.33 16.69
N ASN A 172 11.17 8.14 15.73
CA ASN A 172 10.01 7.29 15.94
C ASN A 172 10.39 5.81 15.93
N PHE A 173 11.44 5.40 15.22
CA PHE A 173 11.98 4.03 15.35
C PHE A 173 12.52 3.79 16.75
N ASP A 174 13.24 4.76 17.29
CA ASP A 174 13.85 4.66 18.61
C ASP A 174 12.76 4.66 19.71
N GLU A 175 11.77 5.56 19.61
CA GLU A 175 10.59 5.60 20.50
C GLU A 175 9.74 4.33 20.42
N ALA A 176 9.62 3.73 19.24
CA ALA A 176 8.87 2.50 19.01
C ALA A 176 9.63 1.23 19.43
N GLY A 177 10.91 1.34 19.81
CA GLY A 177 11.77 0.19 20.08
C GLY A 177 11.97 -0.71 18.86
N VAL A 178 12.04 -0.13 17.67
CA VAL A 178 12.30 -0.82 16.41
C VAL A 178 13.80 -0.68 16.09
N GLU A 179 14.55 -1.72 16.43
CA GLU A 179 15.98 -1.82 16.18
C GLU A 179 16.24 -2.41 14.80
N ILE A 180 16.89 -1.62 13.94
CA ILE A 180 17.33 -2.02 12.60
C ILE A 180 18.60 -1.26 12.23
N ASP A 181 19.39 -1.82 11.33
CA ASP A 181 20.56 -1.14 10.77
C ASP A 181 20.24 0.30 10.32
N ARG A 182 21.12 1.22 10.69
CA ARG A 182 20.96 2.65 10.43
C ARG A 182 20.82 2.96 8.94
N LYS A 183 21.55 2.25 8.07
CA LYS A 183 21.50 2.48 6.63
C LYS A 183 20.11 2.09 6.08
N ILE A 184 19.53 0.99 6.57
CA ILE A 184 18.19 0.58 6.15
C ILE A 184 17.15 1.60 6.63
N LYS A 185 17.24 2.02 7.90
CA LYS A 185 16.39 3.10 8.45
C LYS A 185 16.45 4.35 7.58
N ASP A 186 17.65 4.76 7.17
CA ASP A 186 17.86 5.95 6.35
C ASP A 186 17.24 5.82 4.96
N ILE A 187 17.39 4.66 4.31
CA ILE A 187 16.81 4.40 2.99
C ILE A 187 15.29 4.38 3.04
N LEU A 188 14.70 3.71 4.04
CA LEU A 188 13.25 3.63 4.23
C LEU A 188 12.59 5.01 4.42
N LEU A 189 13.33 5.98 4.96
CA LEU A 189 12.87 7.35 5.20
C LEU A 189 13.10 8.30 4.02
N LEU A 190 13.75 7.87 2.94
CA LEU A 190 13.91 8.70 1.75
C LEU A 190 12.57 8.90 1.03
N ASN A 191 12.37 10.12 0.51
CA ASN A 191 11.26 10.41 -0.38
C ASN A 191 11.26 9.43 -1.56
N PHE A 192 10.13 8.79 -1.79
CA PHE A 192 10.00 7.82 -2.85
C PHE A 192 10.02 8.50 -4.22
N ARG A 193 10.71 7.88 -5.18
CA ARG A 193 10.83 8.36 -6.56
C ARG A 193 10.54 7.17 -7.48
N ALA A 194 9.32 7.12 -7.99
CA ALA A 194 8.82 6.12 -8.93
C ALA A 194 9.27 6.41 -10.36
#